data_AF-A0A933J8C9-F1
#
_entry.id   AF-A0A933J8C9-F1
#
_cell.length_a   1.000
_cell.length_b   1.000
_cell.length_c   1.000
_cell.angle_alpha   90.00
_cell.angle_beta   90.00
_cell.angle_gamma   90.00
#
_symmetry.space_group_name_H-M   'P 1'
#
loop_
_entity.id
_entity.type
_entity.pdbx_description
1 polymer ?
#
loop_
_entity_poly.entity_id
_entity_poly.type
_entity_poly.pdbx_seq_one_letter_code
_entity_poly.pdbx_strand_id
1 'polypeptide(L)'
;MKNRETIKQIEPALREAKNLGLDYDTALTGGDKYRDKSALWCVQTGSEGAAFYKGDLSRRLFVKNHQAMPSFTGSKHANCADMLLKIEDVRKTASGGVVTVRFVHKFE
;
A
#
# COMPACT_ATOMS: atom_id res chain seq x y z
N MET A 1 -21.52 13.94 4.82
CA MET A 1 -21.09 13.87 6.24
C MET A 1 -20.18 12.69 6.57
N LYS A 2 -20.22 11.56 5.84
CA LYS A 2 -19.35 10.37 6.10
C LYS A 2 -17.83 10.61 5.98
N ASN A 3 -17.37 11.58 5.18
CA ASN A 3 -15.92 11.80 4.99
C ASN A 3 -15.17 12.35 6.21
N ARG A 4 -15.80 13.15 7.08
CA ARG A 4 -15.08 13.78 8.20
C ARG A 4 -14.69 12.80 9.31
N GLU A 5 -15.53 11.79 9.57
CA GLU A 5 -15.24 10.79 10.61
C GLU A 5 -14.17 9.80 10.13
N THR A 6 -14.25 9.35 8.88
CA THR A 6 -13.21 8.53 8.25
C THR A 6 -11.84 9.22 8.27
N ILE A 7 -11.79 10.51 7.93
CA ILE A 7 -10.53 11.28 7.96
C ILE A 7 -9.95 11.32 9.38
N LYS A 8 -10.76 11.59 10.41
CA LYS A 8 -10.28 11.60 11.80
C LYS A 8 -9.72 10.23 12.24
N GLN A 9 -10.31 9.14 11.78
CA GLN A 9 -9.87 7.79 12.11
C GLN A 9 -8.54 7.42 11.45
N ILE A 10 -8.30 7.90 10.22
CA ILE A 10 -7.07 7.60 9.47
C ILE A 10 -5.96 8.63 9.68
N GLU A 11 -6.26 9.81 10.24
CA GLU A 11 -5.30 10.90 10.43
C GLU A 11 -4.00 10.47 11.14
N PRO A 12 -4.03 9.67 12.24
CA PRO A 12 -2.81 9.22 12.89
C PRO A 12 -1.94 8.35 11.98
N ALA A 13 -2.56 7.41 11.25
CA ALA A 13 -1.89 6.53 10.32
C ALA A 13 -1.35 7.28 9.09
N LEU A 14 -2.10 8.26 8.59
CA LEU A 14 -1.64 9.12 7.50
C LEU A 14 -0.44 9.98 7.93
N ARG A 15 -0.46 10.54 9.15
CA ARG A 15 0.66 11.31 9.69
C ARG A 15 1.90 10.43 9.87
N GLU A 16 1.73 9.21 10.40
CA GLU A 16 2.81 8.24 10.51
C GLU A 16 3.42 7.92 9.14
N ALA A 17 2.57 7.59 8.16
CA ALA A 17 3.01 7.26 6.80
C ALA A 17 3.81 8.40 6.15
N LYS A 18 3.34 9.65 6.28
CA LYS A 18 4.04 10.83 5.77
C LYS A 18 5.38 11.07 6.47
N ASN A 19 5.44 10.89 7.79
CA ASN A 19 6.67 11.08 8.56
C ASN A 19 7.72 10.02 8.24
N LEU A 20 7.30 8.76 8.04
CA LEU A 20 8.22 7.68 7.72
C LEU A 20 8.70 7.73 6.27
N GLY A 21 7.86 8.22 5.34
CA GLY A 21 8.21 8.37 3.94
C GLY A 21 8.69 7.07 3.29
N LEU A 22 8.21 5.92 3.76
CA LEU A 22 8.71 4.62 3.31
C LEU A 22 8.37 4.42 1.84
N ASP A 23 9.35 3.97 1.06
CA ASP A 23 9.11 3.34 -0.23
C ASP A 23 9.15 1.81 -0.09
N TYR A 24 8.84 1.11 -1.19
CA TYR A 24 8.81 -0.34 -1.24
C TYR A 24 10.15 -0.97 -0.85
N ASP A 25 11.27 -0.44 -1.34
CA ASP A 25 12.60 -1.02 -1.15
C ASP A 25 13.08 -0.82 0.30
N THR A 26 12.79 0.34 0.89
CA THR A 26 13.06 0.65 2.30
C THR A 26 12.24 -0.25 3.21
N ALA A 27 10.95 -0.44 2.92
CA ALA A 27 10.10 -1.37 3.67
C ALA A 27 10.63 -2.80 3.56
N LEU A 28 11.00 -3.24 2.35
CA LEU A 28 11.52 -4.57 2.09
C LEU A 28 12.86 -4.84 2.80
N THR A 29 13.77 -3.87 2.74
CA THR A 29 15.10 -3.99 3.35
C THR A 29 15.06 -3.89 4.86
N GLY A 30 14.18 -3.04 5.41
CA GLY A 30 13.99 -2.86 6.85
C GLY A 30 13.28 -4.02 7.55
N GLY A 31 12.54 -4.85 6.81
CA GLY A 31 11.91 -6.07 7.35
C GLY A 31 10.98 -5.77 8.52
N ASP A 32 11.18 -6.48 9.63
CA ASP A 32 10.33 -6.39 10.83
C ASP A 32 10.32 -5.01 11.49
N LYS A 33 11.32 -4.15 11.22
CA LYS A 33 11.36 -2.76 11.72
C LYS A 33 10.10 -1.98 11.33
N TYR A 34 9.55 -2.26 10.16
CA TYR A 34 8.39 -1.57 9.61
C TYR A 34 7.09 -2.38 9.73
N ARG A 35 7.12 -3.50 10.45
CA ARG A 35 5.89 -4.23 10.78
C ARG A 35 4.94 -3.32 11.58
N ASP A 36 3.65 -3.40 11.25
CA ASP A 36 2.58 -2.58 11.78
C ASP A 36 2.66 -1.08 11.46
N LYS A 37 3.63 -0.65 10.65
CA LYS A 37 3.76 0.75 10.23
C LYS A 37 2.86 1.09 9.05
N SER A 38 2.41 2.33 9.05
CA SER A 38 1.62 2.89 7.97
C SER A 38 2.52 3.36 6.83
N ALA A 39 2.11 3.13 5.60
CA ALA A 39 2.79 3.58 4.39
C ALA A 39 1.77 4.21 3.43
N LEU A 40 2.18 5.27 2.74
CA LEU A 40 1.38 5.96 1.74
C LEU A 40 1.99 5.67 0.37
N TRP A 41 1.39 4.74 -0.37
CA TRP A 41 1.95 4.23 -1.62
C TRP A 41 0.99 4.40 -2.78
N CYS A 42 1.54 4.74 -3.94
CA CYS A 42 0.81 4.66 -5.19
C CYS A 42 0.67 3.19 -5.59
N VAL A 43 -0.56 2.68 -5.66
CA VAL A 43 -0.83 1.27 -5.95
C VAL A 43 -1.72 1.14 -7.18
N GLN A 44 -1.35 0.22 -8.06
CA GLN A 44 -2.20 -0.26 -9.15
C GLN A 44 -2.79 -1.60 -8.76
N THR A 45 -4.10 -1.78 -8.90
CA THR A 45 -4.71 -3.11 -8.77
C THR A 45 -4.79 -3.75 -10.15
N GLY A 46 -4.25 -4.95 -10.30
CA GLY A 46 -4.43 -5.78 -11.48
C GLY A 46 -5.71 -6.61 -11.42
N SER A 47 -5.96 -7.37 -12.48
CA SER A 47 -6.93 -8.47 -12.47
C SER A 47 -6.54 -9.54 -11.42
N GLU A 48 -7.54 -10.28 -10.92
CA GLU A 48 -7.32 -11.47 -10.06
C GLU A 48 -6.70 -11.22 -8.68
N GLY A 49 -6.92 -10.04 -8.08
CA GLY A 49 -6.48 -9.82 -6.70
C GLY A 49 -5.01 -9.40 -6.54
N ALA A 50 -4.36 -9.02 -7.64
CA ALA A 50 -2.99 -8.52 -7.62
C ALA A 50 -2.93 -7.01 -7.37
N ALA A 51 -1.94 -6.56 -6.59
CA ALA A 51 -1.65 -5.16 -6.38
C ALA A 51 -0.15 -4.89 -6.57
N PHE A 52 0.19 -3.74 -7.15
CA PHE A 52 1.56 -3.42 -7.58
C PHE A 52 1.95 -2.01 -7.14
N TYR A 53 3.11 -1.89 -6.51
CA TYR A 53 3.67 -0.60 -6.13
C TYR A 53 4.06 0.20 -7.38
N LYS A 54 3.53 1.41 -7.53
CA LYS A 54 3.69 2.29 -8.69
C LYS A 54 3.32 1.64 -10.04
N GLY A 55 2.53 0.57 -10.02
CA GLY A 55 2.20 -0.21 -11.23
C GLY A 55 3.33 -1.10 -11.75
N ASP A 56 4.43 -1.24 -11.01
CA ASP A 56 5.56 -2.10 -11.38
C ASP A 56 5.24 -3.56 -11.06
N LEU A 57 5.14 -4.39 -12.10
CA LEU A 57 4.84 -5.83 -11.99
C LEU A 57 5.89 -6.61 -11.20
N SER A 58 7.13 -6.11 -11.13
CA SER A 58 8.19 -6.70 -10.31
C SER A 58 8.03 -6.40 -8.82
N ARG A 59 7.21 -5.41 -8.45
CA ARG A 59 6.98 -4.95 -7.08
C ARG A 59 5.57 -5.29 -6.62
N ARG A 60 5.28 -6.59 -6.59
CA ARG A 60 3.98 -7.11 -6.18
C ARG A 60 3.76 -6.95 -4.68
N LEU A 61 2.57 -6.46 -4.33
CA LEU A 61 2.04 -6.40 -2.98
C LEU A 61 1.08 -7.57 -2.75
N PHE A 62 1.16 -8.19 -1.58
CA PHE A 62 0.13 -9.11 -1.11
C PHE A 62 -0.83 -8.36 -0.18
N VAL A 63 -2.07 -8.13 -0.63
CA VAL A 63 -3.06 -7.35 0.15
C VAL A 63 -3.99 -8.29 0.89
N LYS A 64 -3.87 -8.38 2.22
CA LYS A 64 -4.66 -9.34 3.02
C LYS A 64 -6.18 -9.14 2.90
N ASN A 65 -6.63 -7.89 2.78
CA ASN A 65 -8.04 -7.52 2.64
C ASN A 65 -8.34 -6.97 1.23
N HIS A 66 -7.84 -7.63 0.18
CA HIS A 66 -7.98 -7.17 -1.21
C HIS A 66 -9.43 -6.80 -1.59
N GLN A 67 -10.44 -7.52 -1.09
CA GLN A 67 -11.85 -7.22 -1.35
C GLN A 67 -12.32 -5.82 -0.91
N ALA A 68 -11.63 -5.20 0.05
CA ALA A 68 -11.92 -3.83 0.50
C ALA A 68 -11.18 -2.77 -0.33
N MET A 69 -10.24 -3.19 -1.17
CA MET A 69 -9.42 -2.31 -1.99
C MET A 69 -10.18 -1.97 -3.29
N PRO A 70 -10.37 -0.68 -3.61
CA PRO A 70 -11.05 -0.29 -4.83
C PRO A 70 -10.20 -0.66 -6.05
N SER A 71 -10.84 -1.21 -7.08
CA SER A 71 -10.18 -1.49 -8.35
C SER A 71 -9.74 -0.18 -9.02
N PHE A 72 -8.43 -0.03 -9.20
CA PHE A 72 -7.79 0.97 -10.02
C PHE A 72 -6.84 0.28 -11.00
N THR A 73 -7.42 -0.08 -12.15
CA THR A 73 -6.65 -0.46 -13.34
C THR A 73 -6.20 0.82 -14.00
N GLY A 74 -4.91 1.14 -13.93
CA GLY A 74 -4.35 2.39 -14.45
C GLY A 74 -4.81 2.75 -15.87
N SER A 75 -4.80 4.04 -16.19
CA SER A 75 -5.09 4.57 -17.53
C SER A 75 -3.83 5.20 -18.15
N LYS A 76 -3.86 5.56 -19.44
CA LYS A 76 -2.74 6.24 -20.15
C LYS A 76 -2.19 7.48 -19.42
N HIS A 77 -2.94 8.07 -18.49
CA HIS A 77 -2.58 9.30 -17.77
C HIS A 77 -2.23 9.09 -16.28
N ALA A 78 -2.55 7.94 -15.69
CA ALA A 78 -2.23 7.62 -14.29
C ALA A 78 -2.20 6.10 -14.09
N ASN A 79 -1.03 5.57 -13.76
CA ASN A 79 -0.81 4.12 -13.64
C ASN A 79 -1.21 3.56 -12.27
N CYS A 80 -1.36 4.39 -11.24
CA CYS A 80 -1.69 3.97 -9.88
C CYS A 80 -2.44 5.06 -9.11
N ALA A 81 -2.98 4.73 -7.93
CA ALA A 81 -3.64 5.67 -7.03
C ALA A 81 -2.98 5.64 -5.65
N ASP A 82 -2.90 6.79 -4.97
CA ASP A 82 -2.33 6.87 -3.63
C ASP A 82 -3.25 6.18 -2.60
N MET A 83 -2.67 5.24 -1.87
CA MET A 83 -3.37 4.45 -0.87
C MET A 83 -2.59 4.43 0.44
N LEU A 84 -3.33 4.60 1.54
CA LEU A 84 -2.85 4.32 2.88
C LEU A 84 -2.92 2.80 3.11
N LEU A 85 -1.77 2.24 3.47
CA LEU A 85 -1.58 0.82 3.71
C LEU A 85 -0.95 0.63 5.09
N LYS A 86 -1.25 -0.48 5.73
CA LYS A 86 -0.54 -0.94 6.92
C LYS A 86 0.33 -2.14 6.55
N ILE A 87 1.63 -2.08 6.83
CA ILE A 87 2.56 -3.18 6.59
C ILE A 87 2.29 -4.26 7.64
N GLU A 88 2.04 -5.49 7.21
CA GLU A 88 1.80 -6.62 8.13
C GLU A 88 2.91 -7.66 8.12
N ASP A 89 3.56 -7.88 6.99
CA ASP A 89 4.67 -8.82 6.88
C ASP A 89 5.58 -8.44 5.71
N VAL A 90 6.87 -8.75 5.82
CA VAL A 90 7.88 -8.46 4.80
C VAL A 90 8.76 -9.69 4.65
N ARG A 91 8.71 -10.34 3.49
CA ARG A 91 9.50 -11.55 3.21
C ARG A 91 10.45 -11.31 2.07
N LYS A 92 11.74 -11.50 2.30
CA LYS A 92 12.71 -11.58 1.20
C LYS A 92 12.64 -12.97 0.58
N THR A 93 12.49 -13.03 -0.73
CA THR A 93 12.54 -14.26 -1.52
C THR A 93 13.74 -14.18 -2.46
N ALA A 94 14.16 -15.32 -3.01
CA ALA A 94 15.20 -15.35 -4.04
C ALA A 94 14.85 -14.51 -5.29
N SER A 95 13.56 -14.17 -5.46
CA SER A 95 12.99 -13.47 -6.62
C SER A 95 12.65 -12.00 -6.38
N GLY A 96 13.16 -11.36 -5.32
CA GLY A 96 12.98 -9.91 -5.10
C GLY A 96 12.04 -9.52 -3.97
N GLY A 97 11.54 -10.48 -3.20
CA GLY A 97 10.79 -10.25 -1.97
C GLY A 97 9.35 -9.77 -2.17
N VAL A 98 8.53 -9.95 -1.12
CA VAL A 98 7.10 -9.66 -1.12
C VAL A 98 6.76 -8.88 0.14
N VAL A 99 6.08 -7.74 -0.03
CA VAL A 99 5.50 -6.98 1.08
C VAL A 99 4.01 -7.34 1.20
N THR A 100 3.63 -7.81 2.38
CA THR A 100 2.24 -8.01 2.77
C THR A 100 1.71 -6.77 3.44
N VAL A 101 0.58 -6.27 2.93
CA VAL A 101 -0.08 -5.08 3.44
C VAL A 101 -1.56 -5.33 3.71
N ARG A 102 -2.14 -4.48 4.54
CA ARG A 102 -3.59 -4.31 4.67
C ARG A 102 -3.97 -2.94 4.09
N PHE A 103 -4.95 -2.91 3.21
CA PHE A 103 -5.55 -1.67 2.71
C PHE A 103 -6.31 -0.95 3.83
N VAL A 104 -6.07 0.35 3.97
CA VAL A 104 -6.74 1.22 4.95
C VAL A 104 -7.65 2.22 4.24
N HIS A 105 -7.11 2.97 3.27
CA HIS A 105 -7.85 4.03 2.59
C HIS A 105 -7.24 4.35 1.22
N LYS A 106 -8.06 4.79 0.26
CA LYS A 106 -7.61 5.35 -1.02
C LYS A 106 -7.87 6.85 -1.00
N PHE A 107 -6.90 7.65 -1.43
CA PHE A 107 -7.08 9.08 -1.66
C PHE A 107 -7.51 9.31 -3.12
N GLU A 108 -8.45 10.23 -3.32
CA GLU A 108 -8.92 10.69 -4.64
C GLU A 108 -8.20 11.97 -5.05
#